data_AF-A0AB36JFP0-F1
#
_entry.id   AF-A0AB36JFP0-F1
#
_cell.length_a   1.000
_cell.length_b   1.000
_cell.length_c   1.000
_cell.angle_alpha   90.00
_cell.angle_beta   90.00
_cell.angle_gamma   90.00
#
_symmetry.space_group_name_H-M   'P 1'
#
loop_
_entity.id
_entity.type
_entity.pdbx_description
1 polymer ?
#
loop_
_entity_poly.entity_id
_entity_poly.type
_entity_poly.pdbx_seq_one_letter_code
_entity_poly.pdbx_strand_id
1 'polypeptide(L)'
;MRKIASVAAVFAFVLMVGCGNATNNANNATATSTPENTNNAGTTNNAGTANNQNNTTDAVTSASVVDNEEAFKRAISPEGTWIAATLKDLTFTEDLVVDGEFMNKEEPARKIALYTQDADHNITNSFKLTAPKLTIKSKNARIQGGTFIGDVYVEADGFTLVNATVEGNVYFANDQYKSTFNSSDQGKVTGVAEVKK
;
A
#
# COMPACT_ATOMS: atom_id res chain seq x y z
N MET A 1 17.53 -30.91 -34.19
CA MET A 1 18.89 -30.84 -33.63
C MET A 1 19.57 -29.56 -34.09
N ARG A 2 19.72 -28.57 -33.21
CA ARG A 2 20.56 -27.36 -33.42
C ARG A 2 21.41 -27.14 -32.17
N LYS A 3 22.60 -26.59 -32.36
CA LYS A 3 23.77 -26.84 -31.50
C LYS A 3 23.78 -25.97 -30.25
N ILE A 4 24.20 -26.58 -29.14
CA ILE A 4 24.53 -25.91 -27.88
C ILE A 4 25.87 -25.18 -28.08
N ALA A 5 25.97 -23.93 -27.62
CA ALA A 5 27.23 -23.20 -27.52
C ALA A 5 27.26 -22.46 -26.16
N SER A 6 27.77 -23.15 -25.14
CA SER A 6 28.01 -22.57 -23.82
C SER A 6 29.22 -21.64 -23.89
N VAL A 7 29.06 -20.38 -23.46
CA VAL A 7 30.19 -19.49 -23.14
C VAL A 7 30.02 -19.02 -21.70
N ALA A 8 30.74 -19.67 -20.80
CA ALA A 8 30.86 -19.22 -19.42
C ALA A 8 31.93 -18.12 -19.36
N ALA A 9 31.50 -16.89 -19.07
CA ALA A 9 32.41 -15.77 -18.79
C ALA A 9 32.43 -15.52 -17.28
N VAL A 10 33.48 -16.04 -16.62
CA VAL A 10 33.75 -15.78 -15.21
C VAL A 10 34.19 -14.33 -15.07
N PHE A 11 33.38 -13.49 -14.42
CA PHE A 11 33.78 -12.13 -14.05
C PHE A 11 34.18 -12.09 -12.58
N ALA A 12 35.43 -11.69 -12.32
CA ALA A 12 36.04 -11.77 -11.00
C ALA A 12 35.52 -10.69 -10.05
N PHE A 13 35.31 -11.10 -8.80
CA PHE A 13 34.89 -10.23 -7.69
C PHE A 13 36.11 -9.44 -7.18
N VAL A 14 36.03 -8.10 -7.17
CA VAL A 14 37.05 -7.24 -6.54
C VAL A 14 36.45 -6.65 -5.26
N LEU A 15 36.85 -7.18 -4.12
CA LEU A 15 36.53 -6.61 -2.81
C LEU A 15 37.50 -5.47 -2.50
N MET A 16 37.00 -4.24 -2.43
CA MET A 16 37.78 -3.12 -1.92
C MET A 16 37.47 -2.90 -0.45
N VAL A 17 38.39 -3.33 0.41
CA VAL A 17 38.32 -3.15 1.87
C VAL A 17 38.69 -1.71 2.21
N GLY A 18 37.70 -0.93 2.65
CA GLY A 18 37.91 0.39 3.25
C GLY A 18 37.85 0.32 4.77
N CYS A 19 39.01 0.23 5.44
CA CYS A 19 39.09 0.40 6.90
C CYS A 19 39.44 1.87 7.22
N GLY A 20 38.62 2.52 8.06
CA GLY A 20 38.88 3.85 8.61
C GLY A 20 38.30 3.94 10.01
N ASN A 21 39.16 4.10 11.02
CA ASN A 21 38.81 3.87 12.42
C ASN A 21 38.22 5.09 13.14
N ALA A 22 37.55 4.83 14.26
CA ALA A 22 36.90 5.80 15.13
C ALA A 22 37.85 6.79 15.85
N THR A 23 37.31 7.95 16.22
CA THR A 23 37.56 8.60 17.52
C THR A 23 36.34 9.42 17.97
N ASN A 24 35.91 9.22 19.21
CA ASN A 24 34.96 10.09 19.91
C ASN A 24 35.68 11.37 20.42
N ASN A 25 34.95 12.43 20.77
CA ASN A 25 34.86 12.99 22.15
C ASN A 25 34.30 14.44 22.22
N ALA A 26 33.68 14.74 23.36
CA ALA A 26 33.55 16.05 24.03
C ALA A 26 32.74 17.19 23.38
N ASN A 27 31.51 17.34 23.90
CA ASN A 27 31.07 18.48 24.72
C ASN A 27 31.65 19.88 24.41
N ASN A 28 30.76 20.83 24.09
CA ASN A 28 30.87 22.18 24.63
C ASN A 28 29.51 22.64 25.18
N ALA A 29 29.52 23.17 26.39
CA ALA A 29 28.37 23.78 27.04
C ALA A 29 28.72 25.23 27.37
N THR A 30 27.83 26.17 27.07
CA THR A 30 27.87 27.49 27.70
C THR A 30 26.47 28.05 27.84
N ALA A 31 26.07 28.35 29.07
CA ALA A 31 24.82 29.00 29.42
C ALA A 31 25.10 30.41 29.98
N THR A 32 24.18 31.35 29.80
CA THR A 32 24.06 32.64 30.52
C THR A 32 22.63 33.15 30.24
N SER A 33 21.60 32.85 31.02
CA SER A 33 21.22 33.30 32.39
C SER A 33 20.65 34.74 32.44
N THR A 34 19.32 34.92 32.61
CA THR A 34 18.61 35.18 33.91
C THR A 34 18.46 36.72 34.12
N PRO A 35 17.56 37.30 34.95
CA PRO A 35 16.51 36.77 35.86
C PRO A 35 15.07 36.97 35.29
N GLU A 36 13.92 36.80 35.97
CA GLU A 36 13.49 36.45 37.35
C GLU A 36 12.02 35.90 37.27
N ASN A 37 11.26 35.44 38.28
CA ASN A 37 11.42 35.36 39.75
C ASN A 37 10.73 34.07 40.30
N THR A 38 10.12 34.11 41.49
CA THR A 38 9.83 32.98 42.39
C THR A 38 8.34 32.66 42.61
N ASN A 39 8.02 31.40 42.90
CA ASN A 39 7.68 31.02 44.29
C ASN A 39 7.72 29.49 44.52
N ASN A 40 7.91 29.12 45.79
CA ASN A 40 8.35 27.81 46.25
C ASN A 40 7.24 27.04 47.03
N ALA A 41 7.05 25.75 46.73
CA ALA A 41 6.65 24.72 47.70
C ALA A 41 6.72 23.32 47.05
N GLY A 42 7.60 22.45 47.53
CA GLY A 42 7.62 21.04 47.13
C GLY A 42 7.01 20.12 48.21
N THR A 43 6.51 18.96 47.80
CA THR A 43 6.87 17.64 48.39
C THR A 43 6.26 16.51 47.54
N THR A 44 7.16 15.72 46.95
CA THR A 44 7.12 14.27 46.70
C THR A 44 5.78 13.53 46.77
N ASN A 45 5.41 12.83 45.68
CA ASN A 45 5.16 11.38 45.78
C ASN A 45 5.30 10.63 44.43
N ASN A 46 5.59 9.35 44.56
CA ASN A 46 6.12 8.44 43.54
C ASN A 46 5.01 7.77 42.70
N ALA A 47 5.10 7.81 41.37
CA ALA A 47 4.41 6.88 40.47
C ALA A 47 5.11 6.84 39.11
N GLY A 48 5.65 5.69 38.71
CA GLY A 48 6.25 5.51 37.39
C GLY A 48 5.19 5.33 36.31
N THR A 49 5.37 5.94 35.15
CA THR A 49 4.71 5.53 33.91
C THR A 49 5.76 5.53 32.80
N ALA A 50 6.07 4.34 32.30
CA ALA A 50 6.93 4.20 31.14
C ALA A 50 6.19 4.75 29.92
N ASN A 51 6.54 5.95 29.48
CA ASN A 51 6.07 6.49 28.21
C ASN A 51 6.61 5.61 27.07
N ASN A 52 5.81 4.62 26.68
CA ASN A 52 5.87 4.09 25.33
C ASN A 52 5.50 5.24 24.39
N GLN A 53 6.51 5.98 23.92
CA GLN A 53 6.36 6.83 22.75
C GLN A 53 6.16 5.91 21.54
N ASN A 54 4.93 5.45 21.37
CA ASN A 54 4.43 5.10 20.06
C ASN A 54 4.51 6.37 19.21
N ASN A 55 5.60 6.52 18.47
CA ASN A 55 5.73 7.57 17.45
C ASN A 55 4.82 7.21 16.28
N THR A 56 3.51 7.37 16.49
CA THR A 56 2.52 7.47 15.43
C THR A 56 2.86 8.75 14.65
N THR A 57 3.73 8.61 13.67
CA THR A 57 3.88 9.63 12.63
C THR A 57 2.54 9.69 11.91
N ASP A 58 1.79 10.77 12.12
CA ASP A 58 0.48 10.93 11.51
C ASP A 58 0.60 10.80 9.99
N ALA A 59 -0.10 9.81 9.44
CA ALA A 59 -0.02 9.51 8.02
C ALA A 59 -0.71 10.61 7.21
N VAL A 60 0.05 11.28 6.34
CA VAL A 60 -0.44 12.43 5.56
C VAL A 60 -1.38 11.94 4.45
N THR A 61 -2.61 12.45 4.46
CA THR A 61 -3.63 12.16 3.44
C THR A 61 -3.50 13.06 2.21
N SER A 62 -4.05 12.60 1.09
CA SER A 62 -4.09 13.34 -0.18
C SER A 62 -5.32 12.91 -0.99
N ALA A 63 -5.48 13.43 -2.22
CA ALA A 63 -6.53 12.97 -3.14
C ALA A 63 -6.41 11.48 -3.53
N SER A 64 -5.23 10.88 -3.37
CA SER A 64 -4.92 9.50 -3.77
C SER A 64 -4.47 8.60 -2.61
N VAL A 65 -4.25 9.17 -1.42
CA VAL A 65 -3.86 8.48 -0.19
C VAL A 65 -4.89 8.83 0.87
N VAL A 66 -5.75 7.86 1.21
CA VAL A 66 -7.02 8.11 1.90
C VAL A 66 -7.13 7.30 3.19
N ASP A 67 -7.87 7.86 4.14
CA ASP A 67 -8.02 7.29 5.47
C ASP A 67 -9.50 7.22 5.91
N ASN A 68 -10.43 7.49 5.00
CA ASN A 68 -11.87 7.50 5.25
C ASN A 68 -12.66 7.16 3.98
N GLU A 69 -13.91 6.74 4.19
CA GLU A 69 -14.82 6.21 3.18
C GLU A 69 -15.16 7.22 2.07
N GLU A 70 -15.41 8.48 2.42
CA GLU A 70 -15.76 9.53 1.44
C GLU A 70 -14.58 9.87 0.52
N ALA A 71 -13.38 9.99 1.08
CA ALA A 71 -12.16 10.20 0.31
C ALA A 71 -11.87 9.01 -0.60
N PHE A 72 -12.06 7.77 -0.12
CA PHE A 72 -11.90 6.57 -0.94
C PHE A 72 -12.90 6.51 -2.10
N LYS A 73 -14.20 6.77 -1.87
CA LYS A 73 -15.20 6.85 -2.95
C LYS A 73 -14.84 7.86 -4.02
N ARG A 74 -14.36 9.05 -3.62
CA ARG A 74 -13.88 10.07 -4.57
C ARG A 74 -12.65 9.56 -5.35
N ALA A 75 -11.68 8.94 -4.66
CA ALA A 75 -10.48 8.42 -5.29
C ALA A 75 -10.75 7.31 -6.32
N ILE A 76 -11.74 6.42 -6.10
CA ILE A 76 -12.14 5.37 -7.05
C ILE A 76 -13.16 5.81 -8.12
N SER A 77 -13.59 7.07 -8.10
CA SER A 77 -14.49 7.66 -9.10
C SER A 77 -13.71 8.16 -10.35
N PRO A 78 -14.41 8.54 -11.45
CA PRO A 78 -13.79 9.15 -12.62
C PRO A 78 -13.02 10.46 -12.33
N GLU A 79 -13.43 11.19 -11.28
CA GLU A 79 -12.79 12.43 -10.82
C GLU A 79 -11.60 12.17 -9.87
N GLY A 80 -11.19 10.91 -9.72
CA GLY A 80 -10.10 10.48 -8.85
C GLY A 80 -8.71 10.62 -9.49
N THR A 81 -7.80 9.71 -9.14
CA THR A 81 -6.47 9.60 -9.76
C THR A 81 -6.16 8.14 -10.10
N TRP A 82 -5.14 7.86 -10.91
CA TRP A 82 -4.79 6.47 -11.28
C TRP A 82 -4.59 5.51 -10.09
N ILE A 83 -4.31 6.04 -8.88
CA ILE A 83 -4.19 5.28 -7.63
C ILE A 83 -5.18 5.76 -6.55
N ALA A 84 -5.74 4.81 -5.80
CA ALA A 84 -6.44 5.00 -4.53
C ALA A 84 -5.78 4.10 -3.48
N ALA A 85 -5.00 4.68 -2.57
CA ALA A 85 -4.26 3.96 -1.53
C ALA A 85 -4.89 4.18 -0.16
N THR A 86 -5.21 3.11 0.58
CA THR A 86 -5.75 3.22 1.94
C THR A 86 -4.64 3.22 2.99
N LEU A 87 -4.85 3.95 4.09
CA LEU A 87 -3.96 3.99 5.26
C LEU A 87 -4.49 3.18 6.46
N LYS A 88 -5.69 2.60 6.32
CA LYS A 88 -6.39 1.79 7.33
C LYS A 88 -7.43 0.90 6.65
N ASP A 89 -8.05 0.03 7.43
CA ASP A 89 -9.23 -0.73 7.02
C ASP A 89 -10.43 0.21 6.79
N LEU A 90 -11.21 -0.03 5.74
CA LEU A 90 -12.42 0.74 5.41
C LEU A 90 -13.63 -0.21 5.22
N THR A 91 -14.81 0.21 5.66
CA THR A 91 -16.03 -0.60 5.59
C THR A 91 -17.20 0.18 5.02
N PHE A 92 -17.85 -0.39 4.00
CA PHE A 92 -18.97 0.19 3.27
C PHE A 92 -20.19 -0.72 3.40
N THR A 93 -21.37 -0.11 3.55
CA THR A 93 -22.68 -0.77 3.46
C THR A 93 -23.27 -0.71 2.05
N GLU A 94 -22.64 0.04 1.15
CA GLU A 94 -23.06 0.29 -0.23
C GLU A 94 -22.09 -0.36 -1.24
N ASP A 95 -22.57 -0.60 -2.45
CA ASP A 95 -21.76 -1.08 -3.57
C ASP A 95 -20.73 -0.04 -4.01
N LEU A 96 -19.52 -0.51 -4.33
CA LEU A 96 -18.43 0.33 -4.84
C LEU A 96 -18.25 0.15 -6.35
N VAL A 97 -17.82 1.22 -7.03
CA VAL A 97 -17.52 1.21 -8.47
C VAL A 97 -16.16 1.87 -8.70
N VAL A 98 -15.26 1.16 -9.38
CA VAL A 98 -13.94 1.62 -9.80
C VAL A 98 -14.03 2.02 -11.26
N ASP A 99 -14.12 3.32 -11.51
CA ASP A 99 -14.41 3.88 -12.83
C ASP A 99 -13.38 4.95 -13.25
N GLY A 100 -13.44 5.42 -14.50
CA GLY A 100 -12.52 6.41 -15.05
C GLY A 100 -11.32 5.82 -15.79
N GLU A 101 -10.78 6.62 -16.71
CA GLU A 101 -9.64 6.29 -17.55
C GLU A 101 -8.41 7.10 -17.11
N PHE A 102 -7.35 6.41 -16.70
CA PHE A 102 -6.12 7.03 -16.24
C PHE A 102 -4.90 6.34 -16.88
N MET A 103 -3.83 7.11 -17.07
CA MET A 103 -2.56 6.62 -17.62
C MET A 103 -1.47 6.58 -16.56
N ASN A 104 -0.61 5.58 -16.62
CA ASN A 104 0.64 5.51 -15.86
C ASN A 104 1.74 4.96 -16.79
N LYS A 105 2.82 5.71 -16.98
CA LYS A 105 3.89 5.37 -17.95
C LYS A 105 3.34 5.07 -19.36
N GLU A 106 2.47 5.94 -19.85
CA GLU A 106 1.84 5.88 -21.19
C GLU A 106 0.85 4.71 -21.41
N GLU A 107 0.65 3.83 -20.43
CA GLU A 107 -0.35 2.74 -20.48
C GLU A 107 -1.58 3.02 -19.60
N PRO A 108 -2.79 2.57 -20.00
CA PRO A 108 -3.96 2.61 -19.14
C PRO A 108 -3.71 1.84 -17.83
N ALA A 109 -4.00 2.44 -16.69
CA ALA A 109 -3.76 1.84 -15.39
C ALA A 109 -4.69 2.38 -14.30
N ARG A 110 -5.19 1.47 -13.46
CA ARG A 110 -5.94 1.81 -12.24
C ARG A 110 -5.45 0.96 -11.07
N LYS A 111 -5.28 1.53 -9.88
CA LYS A 111 -4.76 0.83 -8.71
C LYS A 111 -5.57 1.14 -7.46
N ILE A 112 -6.09 0.10 -6.82
CA ILE A 112 -6.47 0.10 -5.41
C ILE A 112 -5.29 -0.48 -4.64
N ALA A 113 -4.63 0.32 -3.79
CA ALA A 113 -3.55 -0.11 -2.92
C ALA A 113 -4.08 -0.23 -1.49
N LEU A 114 -4.16 -1.45 -0.98
CA LEU A 114 -4.62 -1.74 0.38
C LEU A 114 -3.43 -2.01 1.30
N TYR A 115 -2.38 -1.17 1.21
CA TYR A 115 -1.12 -1.41 1.89
C TYR A 115 -0.28 -0.13 2.09
N THR A 116 0.56 -0.11 3.12
CA THR A 116 1.70 0.80 3.23
C THR A 116 3.00 0.09 2.85
N GLN A 117 4.03 0.84 2.45
CA GLN A 117 5.35 0.32 2.12
C GLN A 117 6.46 1.20 2.69
N ASP A 118 7.66 0.65 2.81
CA ASP A 118 8.89 1.38 3.13
C ASP A 118 9.54 2.00 1.87
N ALA A 119 10.73 2.58 2.05
CA ALA A 119 11.52 3.18 0.97
C ALA A 119 12.08 2.15 -0.04
N ASP A 120 12.24 0.89 0.38
CA ASP A 120 12.74 -0.22 -0.43
C ASP A 120 11.60 -1.00 -1.13
N HIS A 121 10.36 -0.47 -1.04
CA HIS A 121 9.13 -1.03 -1.58
C HIS A 121 8.65 -2.35 -0.92
N ASN A 122 9.14 -2.69 0.28
CA ASN A 122 8.57 -3.77 1.06
C ASN A 122 7.22 -3.34 1.64
N ILE A 123 6.24 -4.23 1.64
CA ILE A 123 4.94 -4.01 2.27
C ILE A 123 5.12 -4.00 3.79
N THR A 124 4.72 -2.92 4.45
CA THR A 124 4.85 -2.73 5.91
C THR A 124 3.54 -2.98 6.65
N ASN A 125 2.39 -2.72 6.01
CA ASN A 125 1.06 -3.09 6.52
C ASN A 125 0.15 -3.47 5.35
N SER A 126 -0.84 -4.32 5.62
CA SER A 126 -1.90 -4.73 4.69
C SER A 126 -3.27 -4.45 5.32
N PHE A 127 -4.21 -3.93 4.54
CA PHE A 127 -5.52 -3.48 5.01
C PHE A 127 -6.68 -4.26 4.37
N LYS A 128 -7.84 -4.17 5.02
CA LYS A 128 -9.12 -4.71 4.55
C LYS A 128 -10.01 -3.62 3.97
N LEU A 129 -10.55 -3.87 2.79
CA LEU A 129 -11.62 -3.09 2.18
C LEU A 129 -12.88 -3.96 2.15
N THR A 130 -13.89 -3.60 2.93
CA THR A 130 -15.14 -4.39 3.03
C THR A 130 -16.28 -3.66 2.35
N ALA A 131 -16.96 -4.29 1.39
CA ALA A 131 -18.18 -3.80 0.77
C ALA A 131 -19.02 -4.98 0.24
N PRO A 132 -20.35 -4.87 0.07
CA PRO A 132 -21.14 -5.97 -0.50
C PRO A 132 -20.66 -6.36 -1.91
N LYS A 133 -20.31 -5.36 -2.72
CA LYS A 133 -19.89 -5.51 -4.11
C LYS A 133 -18.82 -4.47 -4.49
N LEU A 134 -17.88 -4.86 -5.36
CA LEU A 134 -16.96 -3.96 -6.06
C LEU A 134 -17.06 -4.18 -7.59
N THR A 135 -17.47 -3.16 -8.32
CA THR A 135 -17.56 -3.20 -9.80
C THR A 135 -16.31 -2.60 -10.42
N ILE A 136 -15.66 -3.30 -11.34
CA ILE A 136 -14.43 -2.89 -12.01
C ILE A 136 -14.73 -2.47 -13.45
N LYS A 137 -14.68 -1.16 -13.74
CA LYS A 137 -14.90 -0.57 -15.07
C LYS A 137 -13.65 0.04 -15.69
N SER A 138 -12.67 0.46 -14.88
CA SER A 138 -11.36 0.89 -15.40
C SER A 138 -10.57 -0.29 -15.98
N LYS A 139 -10.06 -0.13 -17.20
CA LYS A 139 -9.10 -1.06 -17.83
C LYS A 139 -7.81 -1.16 -17.00
N ASN A 140 -7.20 -2.34 -16.97
CA ASN A 140 -5.97 -2.64 -16.24
C ASN A 140 -6.04 -2.28 -14.74
N ALA A 141 -7.23 -2.39 -14.15
CA ALA A 141 -7.42 -2.19 -12.73
C ALA A 141 -6.74 -3.30 -11.90
N ARG A 142 -6.10 -2.92 -10.79
CA ARG A 142 -5.51 -3.88 -9.86
C ARG A 142 -5.91 -3.62 -8.42
N ILE A 143 -6.13 -4.68 -7.66
CA ILE A 143 -6.10 -4.65 -6.19
C ILE A 143 -4.72 -5.16 -5.77
N GLN A 144 -4.02 -4.40 -4.91
CA GLN A 144 -2.68 -4.75 -4.47
C GLN A 144 -2.53 -4.69 -2.94
N GLY A 145 -1.82 -5.68 -2.38
CA GLY A 145 -1.20 -5.63 -1.06
C GLY A 145 -2.12 -5.88 0.16
N GLY A 146 -3.39 -6.20 -0.03
CA GLY A 146 -4.34 -6.42 1.07
C GLY A 146 -5.57 -7.23 0.65
N THR A 147 -6.65 -7.14 1.42
CA THR A 147 -7.84 -7.97 1.22
C THR A 147 -9.08 -7.14 0.88
N PHE A 148 -9.76 -7.48 -0.22
CA PHE A 148 -11.14 -7.07 -0.44
C PHE A 148 -12.09 -8.14 0.10
N ILE A 149 -13.09 -7.74 0.90
CA ILE A 149 -14.12 -8.62 1.45
C ILE A 149 -15.45 -8.23 0.79
N GLY A 150 -16.01 -9.14 -0.01
CA GLY A 150 -17.16 -8.88 -0.88
C GLY A 150 -17.02 -9.54 -2.26
N ASP A 151 -18.07 -9.46 -3.07
CA ASP A 151 -18.05 -9.97 -4.45
C ASP A 151 -17.51 -8.91 -5.44
N VAL A 152 -16.60 -9.31 -6.32
CA VAL A 152 -16.08 -8.46 -7.41
C VAL A 152 -16.81 -8.77 -8.71
N TYR A 153 -17.21 -7.72 -9.44
CA TYR A 153 -17.83 -7.81 -10.76
C TYR A 153 -16.95 -7.07 -11.77
N VAL A 154 -16.45 -7.79 -12.77
CA VAL A 154 -15.46 -7.30 -13.73
C VAL A 154 -16.13 -6.99 -15.07
N GLU A 155 -16.10 -5.71 -15.44
CA GLU A 155 -16.71 -5.14 -16.65
C GLU A 155 -15.67 -4.53 -17.60
N ALA A 156 -14.36 -4.81 -17.38
CA ALA A 156 -13.25 -4.30 -18.18
C ALA A 156 -12.08 -5.29 -18.29
N ASP A 157 -11.23 -5.10 -19.31
CA ASP A 157 -10.04 -5.92 -19.55
C ASP A 157 -8.94 -5.69 -18.50
N GLY A 158 -8.16 -6.75 -18.22
CA GLY A 158 -6.89 -6.67 -17.51
C GLY A 158 -7.03 -6.48 -16.00
N PHE A 159 -8.14 -6.93 -15.39
CA PHE A 159 -8.26 -6.92 -13.94
C PHE A 159 -7.20 -7.83 -13.30
N THR A 160 -6.49 -7.34 -12.29
CA THR A 160 -5.41 -8.10 -11.64
C THR A 160 -5.42 -8.07 -10.12
N LEU A 161 -4.94 -9.16 -9.50
CA LEU A 161 -4.69 -9.27 -8.06
C LEU A 161 -3.18 -9.45 -7.84
N VAL A 162 -2.56 -8.54 -7.08
CA VAL A 162 -1.11 -8.49 -6.82
C VAL A 162 -0.84 -8.54 -5.32
N ASN A 163 -0.34 -9.66 -4.80
CA ASN A 163 -0.24 -9.93 -3.36
C ASN A 163 -1.52 -9.50 -2.61
N ALA A 164 -2.67 -9.96 -3.09
CA ALA A 164 -3.98 -9.49 -2.67
C ALA A 164 -5.01 -10.63 -2.66
N THR A 165 -5.95 -10.57 -1.74
CA THR A 165 -7.02 -11.57 -1.60
C THR A 165 -8.39 -10.94 -1.86
N VAL A 166 -9.24 -11.63 -2.61
CA VAL A 166 -10.69 -11.43 -2.62
C VAL A 166 -11.32 -12.50 -1.73
N GLU A 167 -11.80 -12.08 -0.56
CA GLU A 167 -12.66 -12.87 0.33
C GLU A 167 -14.12 -12.77 -0.17
N GLY A 168 -14.41 -13.54 -1.22
CA GLY A 168 -15.67 -13.50 -1.97
C GLY A 168 -15.48 -14.11 -3.37
N ASN A 169 -16.43 -13.86 -4.27
CA ASN A 169 -16.40 -14.34 -5.65
C ASN A 169 -15.87 -13.26 -6.60
N VAL A 170 -15.37 -13.68 -7.77
CA VAL A 170 -15.05 -12.80 -8.89
C VAL A 170 -15.88 -13.21 -10.10
N TYR A 171 -16.82 -12.37 -10.48
CA TYR A 171 -17.69 -12.56 -11.64
C TYR A 171 -17.23 -11.71 -12.81
N PHE A 172 -17.20 -12.29 -14.00
CA PHE A 172 -16.85 -11.59 -15.23
C PHE A 172 -18.10 -11.44 -16.10
N ALA A 173 -18.35 -10.23 -16.63
CA ALA A 173 -19.52 -9.99 -17.49
C ALA A 173 -19.47 -10.76 -18.82
N ASN A 174 -18.28 -11.16 -19.28
CA ASN A 174 -18.08 -11.98 -20.47
C ASN A 174 -16.76 -12.78 -20.41
N ASP A 175 -16.59 -13.69 -21.37
CA ASP A 175 -15.40 -14.54 -21.50
C ASP A 175 -14.11 -13.75 -21.81
N GLN A 176 -14.20 -12.59 -22.47
CA GLN A 176 -13.04 -11.71 -22.76
C GLN A 176 -12.44 -11.16 -21.46
N TYR A 177 -13.26 -10.61 -20.56
CA TYR A 177 -12.80 -10.08 -19.28
C TYR A 177 -12.23 -11.19 -18.38
N LYS A 178 -12.82 -12.39 -18.42
CA LYS A 178 -12.23 -13.56 -17.73
C LYS A 178 -10.88 -13.96 -18.34
N SER A 179 -10.73 -13.90 -19.65
CA SER A 179 -9.48 -14.28 -20.34
C SER A 179 -8.30 -13.34 -20.06
N THR A 180 -8.57 -12.09 -19.68
CA THR A 180 -7.55 -11.09 -19.35
C THR A 180 -7.30 -10.93 -17.85
N PHE A 181 -8.01 -11.69 -16.99
CA PHE A 181 -7.78 -11.72 -15.56
C PHE A 181 -6.43 -12.35 -15.20
N ASN A 182 -5.68 -11.72 -14.29
CA ASN A 182 -4.44 -12.28 -13.77
C ASN A 182 -4.37 -12.21 -12.23
N SER A 183 -4.05 -13.35 -11.61
CA SER A 183 -3.76 -13.44 -10.17
C SER A 183 -2.44 -14.19 -9.88
N SER A 184 -1.53 -14.28 -10.86
CA SER A 184 -0.30 -15.10 -10.74
C SER A 184 0.72 -14.49 -9.79
N ASP A 185 0.71 -13.17 -9.61
CA ASP A 185 1.55 -12.49 -8.62
C ASP A 185 0.87 -12.51 -7.24
N GLN A 186 0.80 -13.70 -6.63
CA GLN A 186 0.30 -13.89 -5.26
C GLN A 186 -1.15 -13.41 -5.05
N GLY A 187 -1.96 -13.42 -6.11
CA GLY A 187 -3.38 -13.08 -6.06
C GLY A 187 -4.23 -14.29 -5.69
N LYS A 188 -5.21 -14.11 -4.79
CA LYS A 188 -6.11 -15.18 -4.33
C LYS A 188 -7.57 -14.78 -4.40
N VAL A 189 -8.43 -15.72 -4.79
CA VAL A 189 -9.90 -15.64 -4.66
C VAL A 189 -10.33 -16.79 -3.74
N THR A 190 -11.20 -16.56 -2.77
CA THR A 190 -11.69 -17.62 -1.86
C THR A 190 -12.97 -18.29 -2.35
N GLY A 191 -13.81 -17.58 -3.11
CA GLY A 191 -14.99 -18.09 -3.79
C GLY A 191 -14.70 -18.54 -5.23
N VAL A 192 -15.70 -18.43 -6.11
CA VAL A 192 -15.57 -18.79 -7.53
C VAL A 192 -15.00 -17.66 -8.38
N ALA A 193 -14.40 -18.01 -9.52
CA ALA A 193 -13.94 -17.09 -10.55
C ALA A 193 -14.54 -17.47 -11.92
N GLU A 194 -15.70 -16.90 -12.27
CA GLU A 194 -16.51 -17.37 -13.41
C GLU A 194 -17.26 -16.28 -14.18
N VAL A 195 -17.67 -16.61 -15.40
CA VAL A 195 -18.47 -15.70 -16.22
C VAL A 195 -19.92 -15.78 -15.76
N LYS A 196 -20.50 -14.63 -15.39
CA LYS A 196 -21.88 -14.51 -14.95
C LYS A 196 -22.60 -13.53 -15.89
N LYS A 197 -23.52 -14.09 -16.67
CA LYS A 197 -24.32 -13.38 -17.69
C LYS A 197 -25.65 -12.94 -17.11
#